data_AF-A0A1F2UB67-F1
#
_entry.id   AF-A0A1F2UB67-F1
#
_cell.length_a   1.000
_cell.length_b   1.000
_cell.length_c   1.000
_cell.angle_alpha   90.00
_cell.angle_beta   90.00
_cell.angle_gamma   90.00
#
_symmetry.space_group_name_H-M   'P 1'
#
loop_
_entity.id
_entity.type
_entity.pdbx_description
1 polymer ?
#
loop_
_entity_poly.entity_id
_entity_poly.type
_entity_poly.pdbx_seq_one_letter_code
_entity_poly.pdbx_strand_id
1 'polypeptide(L)'
;MMGSSAFTFEDTKPVISDDELLADLRAVATNLGALTLPQQKYRALGRYSTTAIKRHFGTWNAAVAAAGLGEASRRDISSTDLFDNLRDVWMKLGRQPRKRDMVKPFSRHTHHPYSERHGGWVNAIRAFLVFVEQAEQPRSSVGKPPLARGSRDPSLRLRFLVMRRDSFKCRHCGKSPAMHLGLELHVDHVIAWSKGGVTAAANLQTLCSNCNLGKSDLDQHDAG
;
A
#
# COMPACT_ATOMS: atom_id res chain seq x y z
N MET A 1 -25.12 -68.50 39.02
CA MET A 1 -25.67 -68.69 37.66
C MET A 1 -25.76 -67.32 37.02
N MET A 2 -24.83 -66.97 36.14
CA MET A 2 -24.85 -65.66 35.46
C MET A 2 -25.90 -65.71 34.35
N GLY A 3 -26.91 -64.85 34.44
CA GLY A 3 -27.97 -64.76 33.43
C GLY A 3 -27.42 -64.20 32.13
N SER A 4 -27.43 -65.02 31.08
CA SER A 4 -27.19 -64.56 29.71
C SER A 4 -28.39 -63.73 29.26
N SER A 5 -28.18 -62.44 29.01
CA SER A 5 -29.18 -61.54 28.44
C SER A 5 -29.60 -62.04 27.04
N ALA A 6 -30.90 -62.13 26.78
CA ALA A 6 -31.48 -62.53 25.50
C ALA A 6 -31.36 -61.45 24.40
N PHE A 7 -30.82 -60.28 24.74
CA PHE A 7 -30.64 -59.16 23.81
C PHE A 7 -29.16 -58.82 23.66
N THR A 8 -28.65 -59.01 22.44
CA THR A 8 -27.30 -58.64 22.03
C THR A 8 -27.35 -57.39 21.16
N PHE A 9 -26.45 -56.44 21.43
CA PHE A 9 -26.26 -55.28 20.56
C PHE A 9 -25.42 -55.70 19.35
N GLU A 10 -25.98 -55.62 18.15
CA GLU A 10 -25.23 -55.71 16.91
C GLU A 10 -25.10 -54.31 16.31
N ASP A 11 -23.87 -53.86 16.07
CA ASP A 11 -23.62 -52.62 15.34
C ASP A 11 -23.86 -52.87 13.86
N THR A 12 -25.06 -52.55 13.40
CA THR A 12 -25.50 -52.72 12.00
C THR A 12 -25.06 -51.57 11.10
N LYS A 13 -24.35 -50.56 11.63
CA LYS A 13 -23.90 -49.45 10.80
C LYS A 13 -22.75 -49.89 9.90
N PRO A 14 -22.88 -49.75 8.57
CA PRO A 14 -21.80 -50.09 7.66
C PRO A 14 -20.56 -49.24 7.99
N VAL A 15 -19.42 -49.91 8.16
CA VAL A 15 -18.12 -49.28 8.36
C VAL A 15 -17.71 -48.68 7.02
N ILE A 16 -17.85 -47.36 6.90
CA ILE A 16 -17.41 -46.61 5.71
C ILE A 16 -15.88 -46.61 5.71
N SER A 17 -15.26 -47.05 4.61
CA SER A 17 -13.80 -47.07 4.49
C SER A 17 -13.24 -45.72 4.02
N ASP A 18 -11.96 -45.49 4.30
CA ASP A 18 -11.24 -44.31 3.80
C ASP A 18 -11.27 -44.25 2.26
N ASP A 19 -11.07 -45.39 1.59
CA ASP A 19 -11.08 -45.48 0.13
C ASP A 19 -12.44 -45.09 -0.48
N GLU A 20 -13.54 -45.49 0.15
CA GLU A 20 -14.89 -45.16 -0.30
C GLU A 20 -15.16 -43.65 -0.21
N LEU A 21 -14.71 -43.02 0.87
CA LEU A 21 -14.80 -41.57 1.05
C LEU A 21 -13.95 -40.80 0.02
N LEU A 22 -12.73 -41.26 -0.23
CA LEU A 22 -11.84 -40.64 -1.22
C LEU A 22 -12.36 -40.82 -2.65
N ALA A 23 -12.95 -41.98 -2.98
CA ALA A 23 -13.56 -42.24 -4.27
C ALA A 23 -14.74 -41.31 -4.54
N ASP A 24 -15.61 -41.08 -3.54
CA ASP A 24 -16.74 -40.15 -3.68
C ASP A 24 -16.28 -38.69 -3.83
N LEU A 25 -15.26 -38.27 -3.07
CA LEU A 25 -14.65 -36.94 -3.25
C LEU A 25 -14.13 -36.73 -4.67
N ARG A 26 -13.42 -37.71 -5.24
CA ARG A 26 -12.94 -37.67 -6.62
C ARG A 26 -14.09 -37.63 -7.62
N ALA A 27 -15.10 -38.49 -7.45
CA ALA A 27 -16.25 -38.55 -8.35
C ALA A 27 -17.01 -37.20 -8.40
N VAL A 28 -17.26 -36.58 -7.25
CA VAL A 28 -17.92 -35.26 -7.18
C VAL A 28 -17.06 -34.18 -7.84
N ALA A 29 -15.74 -34.21 -7.63
CA ALA A 29 -14.83 -33.24 -8.27
C ALA A 29 -14.79 -33.40 -9.80
N THR A 30 -14.74 -34.63 -10.31
CA THR A 30 -14.81 -34.95 -11.74
C THR A 30 -16.13 -34.48 -12.35
N ASN A 31 -17.26 -34.73 -11.68
CA ASN A 31 -18.58 -34.29 -12.15
C ASN A 31 -18.69 -32.76 -12.24
N LEU A 32 -17.94 -32.03 -11.40
CA LEU A 32 -17.89 -30.57 -11.42
C LEU A 32 -16.83 -30.01 -12.39
N GLY A 33 -16.00 -30.85 -13.00
CA GLY A 33 -14.84 -30.43 -13.79
C GLY A 33 -13.86 -29.56 -12.99
N ALA A 34 -13.78 -29.75 -11.67
CA ALA A 34 -13.04 -28.88 -10.77
C ALA A 34 -11.82 -29.60 -10.18
N LEU A 35 -10.65 -28.96 -10.25
CA LEU A 35 -9.42 -29.45 -9.62
C LEU A 35 -9.44 -29.31 -8.09
N THR A 36 -10.41 -28.58 -7.53
CA THR A 36 -10.57 -28.36 -6.09
C THR A 36 -12.03 -28.55 -5.68
N LEU A 37 -12.27 -28.99 -4.45
CA LEU A 37 -13.62 -29.28 -3.97
C LEU A 37 -13.93 -28.56 -2.64
N PRO A 38 -14.59 -27.38 -2.70
CA PRO A 38 -15.06 -26.69 -1.50
C PRO A 38 -16.09 -27.51 -0.73
N GLN A 39 -16.00 -27.50 0.61
CA GLN A 39 -16.90 -28.26 1.50
C GLN A 39 -18.40 -28.00 1.21
N GLN A 40 -18.77 -26.77 0.88
CA GLN A 40 -20.16 -26.42 0.57
C GLN A 40 -20.65 -27.05 -0.73
N LYS A 41 -19.81 -27.17 -1.76
CA LYS A 41 -20.17 -27.83 -3.03
C LYS A 41 -20.35 -29.34 -2.81
N TYR A 42 -19.44 -29.96 -2.06
CA TYR A 42 -19.58 -31.37 -1.73
C TYR A 42 -20.82 -31.66 -0.88
N ARG A 43 -21.18 -30.80 0.09
CA ARG A 43 -22.43 -30.98 0.86
C ARG A 43 -23.69 -31.07 -0.01
N ALA A 44 -23.69 -30.43 -1.18
CA ALA A 44 -24.83 -30.43 -2.07
C ALA A 44 -24.88 -31.64 -3.03
N LEU A 45 -23.74 -32.31 -3.26
CA LEU A 45 -23.57 -33.29 -4.35
C LEU A 45 -22.97 -34.62 -3.90
N GLY A 46 -22.32 -34.64 -2.74
CA GLY A 46 -21.62 -35.78 -2.20
C GLY A 46 -22.55 -36.76 -1.49
N ARG A 47 -22.14 -38.02 -1.49
CA ARG A 47 -22.91 -39.12 -0.91
C ARG A 47 -22.79 -39.17 0.61
N TYR A 48 -21.65 -38.75 1.15
CA TYR A 48 -21.34 -38.87 2.57
C TYR A 48 -21.40 -37.53 3.30
N SER A 49 -21.59 -37.59 4.62
CA SER A 49 -21.55 -36.39 5.45
C SER A 49 -20.13 -35.84 5.55
N THR A 50 -19.99 -34.51 5.49
CA THR A 50 -18.67 -33.87 5.72
C THR A 50 -18.11 -34.13 7.12
N THR A 51 -18.95 -34.51 8.08
CA THR A 51 -18.55 -34.88 9.43
C THR A 51 -17.90 -36.27 9.46
N ALA A 52 -18.45 -37.24 8.73
CA ALA A 52 -17.83 -38.55 8.57
C ALA A 52 -16.44 -38.42 7.94
N ILE A 53 -16.31 -37.63 6.87
CA ILE A 53 -15.01 -37.38 6.22
C ILE A 53 -14.00 -36.74 7.18
N LYS A 54 -14.40 -35.71 7.94
CA LYS A 54 -13.51 -35.10 8.94
C LYS A 54 -13.14 -36.05 10.07
N ARG A 55 -13.97 -37.03 10.42
CA ARG A 55 -13.65 -38.02 11.44
C ARG A 55 -12.53 -38.96 10.99
N HIS A 56 -12.48 -39.31 9.70
CA HIS A 56 -11.47 -40.20 9.13
C HIS A 56 -10.14 -39.46 8.86
N PHE A 57 -10.22 -38.26 8.28
CA PHE A 57 -9.04 -37.53 7.81
C PHE A 57 -8.66 -36.30 8.66
N GLY A 58 -9.36 -36.06 9.78
CA GLY A 58 -9.17 -34.92 10.68
C GLY A 58 -9.76 -33.61 10.14
N THR A 59 -9.29 -33.14 8.99
CA THR A 59 -9.75 -31.88 8.38
C THR A 59 -10.27 -32.09 6.95
N TRP A 60 -11.11 -31.15 6.48
CA TRP A 60 -11.62 -31.18 5.10
C TRP A 60 -10.48 -31.10 4.08
N ASN A 61 -9.52 -30.20 4.31
CA ASN A 61 -8.39 -30.03 3.40
C ASN A 61 -7.50 -31.26 3.37
N ALA A 62 -7.29 -31.94 4.51
CA ALA A 62 -6.56 -33.20 4.54
C ALA A 62 -7.27 -34.28 3.70
N ALA A 63 -8.60 -34.38 3.77
CA ALA A 63 -9.36 -35.32 2.94
C ALA A 63 -9.28 -34.99 1.45
N VAL A 64 -9.41 -33.70 1.08
CA VAL A 64 -9.30 -33.25 -0.33
C VAL A 64 -7.89 -33.51 -0.87
N ALA A 65 -6.84 -33.25 -0.07
CA ALA A 65 -5.46 -33.55 -0.42
C ALA A 65 -5.22 -35.07 -0.56
N ALA A 66 -5.73 -35.89 0.35
CA ALA A 66 -5.67 -37.36 0.27
C ALA A 66 -6.43 -37.91 -0.95
N ALA A 67 -7.48 -37.20 -1.41
CA ALA A 67 -8.17 -37.52 -2.65
C ALA A 67 -7.37 -37.16 -3.92
N GLY A 68 -6.19 -36.55 -3.79
CA GLY A 68 -5.39 -36.06 -4.91
C GLY A 68 -5.99 -34.82 -5.58
N LEU A 69 -6.92 -34.15 -4.89
CA LEU A 69 -7.53 -32.91 -5.35
C LEU A 69 -6.70 -31.75 -4.80
N GLY A 70 -6.59 -30.68 -5.59
CA GLY A 70 -5.94 -29.45 -5.13
C GLY A 70 -6.67 -28.92 -3.90
N GLU A 71 -5.90 -28.45 -2.92
CA GLU A 71 -6.48 -27.75 -1.77
C GLU A 71 -7.43 -26.68 -2.32
N ALA A 72 -8.66 -26.62 -1.78
CA ALA A 72 -9.52 -25.46 -1.96
C ALA A 72 -8.85 -24.29 -1.23
N SER A 73 -7.76 -23.80 -1.81
CA SER A 73 -6.97 -22.70 -1.29
C SER A 73 -7.95 -21.55 -1.18
N ARG A 74 -8.15 -21.14 0.07
CA ARG A 74 -9.00 -20.02 0.49
C ARG A 74 -8.79 -18.89 -0.52
N ARG A 75 -9.70 -18.74 -1.50
CA ARG A 75 -9.64 -17.78 -2.63
C ARG A 75 -8.24 -17.16 -2.72
N ASP A 76 -7.27 -17.77 -3.40
CA ASP A 76 -5.87 -17.31 -3.36
C ASP A 76 -5.79 -15.76 -3.42
N ILE A 77 -5.69 -15.12 -2.25
CA ILE A 77 -5.85 -13.68 -2.15
C ILE A 77 -4.50 -13.16 -2.54
N SER A 78 -4.43 -12.59 -3.74
CA SER A 78 -3.18 -12.08 -4.28
C SER A 78 -2.58 -11.04 -3.33
N SER A 79 -1.24 -10.93 -3.31
CA SER A 79 -0.57 -9.89 -2.53
C SER A 79 -1.06 -8.49 -2.91
N THR A 80 -1.39 -8.32 -4.20
CA THR A 80 -1.97 -7.10 -4.76
C THR A 80 -3.35 -6.80 -4.17
N ASP A 81 -4.25 -7.77 -4.08
CA ASP A 81 -5.58 -7.56 -3.47
C ASP A 81 -5.46 -7.23 -1.97
N LEU A 82 -4.53 -7.89 -1.28
CA LEU A 82 -4.22 -7.58 0.11
C LEU A 82 -3.74 -6.13 0.24
N PHE A 83 -2.81 -5.69 -0.60
CA PHE A 83 -2.28 -4.33 -0.59
C PHE A 83 -3.32 -3.28 -0.99
N ASP A 84 -4.20 -3.56 -1.95
CA ASP A 84 -5.32 -2.69 -2.28
C ASP A 84 -6.27 -2.51 -1.11
N ASN A 85 -6.64 -3.61 -0.44
CA ASN A 85 -7.43 -3.52 0.77
C ASN A 85 -6.71 -2.74 1.89
N LEU A 86 -5.39 -2.91 2.03
CA LEU A 86 -4.62 -2.18 3.05
C LEU A 86 -4.57 -0.67 2.76
N ARG A 87 -4.42 -0.30 1.48
CA ARG A 87 -4.49 1.08 1.00
C ARG A 87 -5.84 1.72 1.32
N ASP A 88 -6.94 1.03 1.04
CA ASP A 88 -8.30 1.52 1.36
C ASP A 88 -8.48 1.76 2.86
N VAL A 89 -8.00 0.82 3.69
CA VAL A 89 -8.06 0.94 5.15
C VAL A 89 -7.24 2.15 5.61
N TRP A 90 -6.04 2.34 5.05
CA TRP A 90 -5.17 3.47 5.40
C TRP A 90 -5.80 4.81 5.05
N MET A 91 -6.40 4.94 3.86
CA MET A 91 -7.10 6.16 3.43
C MET A 91 -8.30 6.47 4.33
N LYS A 92 -9.09 5.45 4.71
CA LYS A 92 -10.24 5.62 5.62
C LYS A 92 -9.83 6.03 7.03
N LEU A 93 -8.71 5.52 7.53
CA LEU A 93 -8.23 5.83 8.88
C LEU A 93 -7.45 7.15 8.97
N GLY A 94 -6.85 7.60 7.86
CA GLY A 94 -5.93 8.74 7.86
C GLY A 94 -4.63 8.52 8.65
N ARG A 95 -4.36 7.28 9.06
CA ARG A 95 -3.17 6.86 9.81
C ARG A 95 -2.79 5.42 9.46
N GLN A 96 -1.55 5.05 9.81
CA GLN A 96 -1.08 3.67 9.68
C GLN A 96 -2.03 2.68 10.37
N PRO A 97 -2.54 1.66 9.63
CA PRO A 97 -3.35 0.58 10.19
C PRO A 97 -2.54 -0.29 11.16
N ARG A 98 -3.18 -0.69 12.25
CA ARG A 98 -2.69 -1.68 13.21
C ARG A 98 -3.41 -3.00 12.95
N LYS A 99 -2.88 -4.12 13.45
CA LYS A 99 -3.54 -5.45 13.34
C LYS A 99 -5.02 -5.43 13.73
N ARG A 100 -5.36 -4.69 14.80
CA ARG A 100 -6.73 -4.55 15.32
C ARG A 100 -7.68 -3.79 14.40
N ASP A 101 -7.14 -3.00 13.47
CA ASP A 101 -7.92 -2.21 12.51
C ASP A 101 -8.32 -3.05 11.27
N MET A 102 -7.68 -4.21 11.05
CA MET A 102 -7.95 -5.12 9.93
C MET A 102 -9.18 -6.00 10.18
N VAL A 103 -10.29 -5.37 10.49
CA VAL A 103 -11.59 -5.99 10.72
C VAL A 103 -12.68 -5.13 10.05
N LYS A 104 -13.88 -5.68 9.92
CA LYS A 104 -15.04 -4.88 9.46
C LYS A 104 -15.34 -3.77 10.49
N PRO A 105 -15.77 -2.58 10.06
CA PRO A 105 -16.15 -2.20 8.69
C PRO A 105 -14.99 -1.70 7.82
N PHE A 106 -13.78 -1.54 8.38
CA PHE A 106 -12.68 -0.90 7.68
C PHE A 106 -12.05 -1.80 6.61
N SER A 107 -11.87 -3.08 6.93
CA SER A 107 -11.15 -4.04 6.10
C SER A 107 -12.03 -5.19 5.61
N ARG A 108 -11.80 -5.61 4.35
CA ARG A 108 -12.39 -6.83 3.75
C ARG A 108 -11.71 -8.11 4.24
N HIS A 109 -10.44 -8.01 4.63
CA HIS A 109 -9.60 -9.14 5.04
C HIS A 109 -9.08 -8.96 6.47
N THR A 110 -8.90 -10.06 7.20
CA THR A 110 -8.24 -10.01 8.52
C THR A 110 -6.74 -9.76 8.38
N HIS A 111 -6.02 -9.46 9.45
CA HIS A 111 -4.56 -9.25 9.40
C HIS A 111 -3.74 -10.54 9.14
N HIS A 112 -4.36 -11.73 9.23
CA HIS A 112 -3.65 -13.01 9.17
C HIS A 112 -2.99 -13.28 7.81
N PRO A 113 -3.70 -13.12 6.65
CA PRO A 113 -3.11 -13.36 5.33
C PRO A 113 -1.89 -12.47 5.04
N TYR A 114 -1.91 -11.23 5.53
CA TYR A 114 -0.77 -10.31 5.46
C TYR A 114 0.43 -10.83 6.24
N SER A 115 0.17 -11.32 7.46
CA SER A 115 1.23 -11.74 8.38
C SER A 115 1.86 -13.07 7.93
N GLU A 116 1.06 -14.02 7.46
CA GLU A 116 1.58 -15.29 6.91
C GLU A 116 2.47 -15.04 5.69
N ARG A 117 2.02 -14.19 4.77
CA ARG A 117 2.72 -13.99 3.49
C ARG A 117 4.02 -13.22 3.61
N HIS A 118 4.12 -12.28 4.55
CA HIS A 118 5.27 -11.40 4.68
C HIS A 118 6.11 -11.66 5.95
N GLY A 119 5.86 -12.75 6.67
CA GLY A 119 6.60 -13.06 7.90
C GLY A 119 6.34 -12.07 9.03
N GLY A 120 5.09 -11.60 9.14
CA GLY A 120 4.61 -10.71 10.19
C GLY A 120 4.00 -9.39 9.70
N TRP A 121 3.20 -8.77 10.55
CA TRP A 121 2.44 -7.55 10.22
C TRP A 121 3.33 -6.34 9.89
N VAL A 122 4.40 -6.11 10.64
CA VAL A 122 5.34 -5.01 10.37
C VAL A 122 5.99 -5.18 9.00
N ASN A 123 6.38 -6.41 8.67
CA ASN A 123 6.96 -6.74 7.37
C ASN A 123 5.94 -6.61 6.24
N ALA A 124 4.67 -6.95 6.47
CA ALA A 124 3.60 -6.70 5.51
C ALA A 124 3.41 -5.21 5.21
N ILE A 125 3.50 -4.34 6.23
CA ILE A 125 3.46 -2.88 6.03
C ILE A 125 4.69 -2.40 5.25
N ARG A 126 5.89 -2.91 5.56
CA ARG A 126 7.10 -2.57 4.78
C ARG A 126 6.97 -2.99 3.32
N ALA A 127 6.49 -4.21 3.08
CA ALA A 127 6.25 -4.72 1.73
C ALA A 127 5.20 -3.87 0.98
N PHE A 128 4.16 -3.42 1.68
CA PHE A 128 3.17 -2.49 1.12
C PHE A 128 3.79 -1.14 0.72
N LEU A 129 4.66 -0.56 1.54
CA LEU A 129 5.32 0.70 1.21
C LEU A 129 6.20 0.57 -0.05
N VAL A 130 6.97 -0.51 -0.16
CA VAL A 130 7.75 -0.82 -1.36
C VAL A 130 6.83 -1.00 -2.58
N PHE A 131 5.71 -1.70 -2.41
CA PHE A 131 4.72 -1.90 -3.46
C PHE A 131 4.12 -0.58 -3.96
N VAL A 132 3.74 0.33 -3.04
CA VAL A 132 3.21 1.66 -3.41
C VAL A 132 4.29 2.49 -4.08
N GLU A 133 5.51 2.49 -3.57
CA GLU A 133 6.64 3.19 -4.20
C GLU A 133 6.88 2.69 -5.63
N GLN A 134 6.84 1.38 -5.87
CA GLN A 134 6.97 0.79 -7.22
C GLN A 134 5.77 1.09 -8.12
N ALA A 135 4.56 1.20 -7.56
CA ALA A 135 3.36 1.57 -8.31
C ALA A 135 3.29 3.07 -8.62
N GLU A 136 3.87 3.90 -7.75
CA GLU A 136 3.98 5.36 -7.87
C GLU A 136 5.26 5.80 -8.57
N GLN A 137 6.21 4.89 -8.81
CA GLN A 137 7.35 5.15 -9.67
C GLN A 137 6.80 5.71 -10.98
N PRO A 138 7.14 6.95 -11.34
CA PRO A 138 6.67 7.53 -12.58
C PRO A 138 7.17 6.61 -13.69
N ARG A 139 6.27 6.19 -14.58
CA ARG A 139 6.68 5.63 -15.87
C ARG A 139 7.69 6.60 -16.45
N SER A 140 8.95 6.15 -16.47
CA SER A 140 10.15 6.89 -16.80
C SER A 140 10.41 8.18 -16.01
N SER A 141 11.68 8.30 -15.63
CA SER A 141 12.40 9.55 -15.44
C SER A 141 12.32 10.44 -16.68
N VAL A 142 11.17 11.05 -16.94
CA VAL A 142 11.16 12.33 -17.65
C VAL A 142 11.55 13.35 -16.60
N GLY A 143 12.82 13.76 -16.62
CA GLY A 143 13.27 14.92 -15.86
C GLY A 143 12.25 16.03 -16.04
N LYS A 144 11.89 16.71 -14.94
CA LYS A 144 11.09 17.94 -15.02
C LYS A 144 11.62 18.74 -16.20
N PRO A 145 10.81 19.07 -17.22
CA PRO A 145 11.28 19.94 -18.29
C PRO A 145 11.92 21.15 -17.60
N PRO A 146 13.11 21.61 -18.05
CA PRO A 146 13.77 22.74 -17.43
C PRO A 146 12.72 23.83 -17.29
N LEU A 147 12.50 24.27 -16.04
CA LEU A 147 11.46 25.24 -15.71
C LEU A 147 11.57 26.35 -16.75
N ALA A 148 10.55 26.46 -17.62
CA ALA A 148 10.53 27.51 -18.62
C ALA A 148 10.84 28.82 -17.89
N ARG A 149 11.65 29.71 -18.50
CA ARG A 149 12.14 30.95 -17.88
C ARG A 149 11.07 31.72 -17.10
N GLY A 150 9.80 31.56 -17.51
CA GLY A 150 8.65 32.14 -16.86
C GLY A 150 8.61 33.64 -17.15
N SER A 151 7.57 34.31 -16.63
CA SER A 151 7.54 35.77 -16.65
C SER A 151 8.77 36.33 -15.94
N ARG A 152 9.35 37.42 -16.45
CA ARG A 152 10.39 38.18 -15.75
C ARG A 152 9.91 38.60 -14.36
N ASP A 153 8.64 38.98 -14.26
CA ASP A 153 8.05 39.36 -12.98
C ASP A 153 7.55 38.15 -12.19
N PRO A 154 8.13 37.87 -11.00
CA PRO A 154 7.61 36.83 -10.13
C PRO A 154 6.22 37.22 -9.61
N SER A 155 5.33 36.23 -9.54
CA SER A 155 3.99 36.42 -8.98
C SER A 155 4.05 36.91 -7.53
N LEU A 156 3.02 37.63 -7.08
CA LEU A 156 2.94 38.14 -5.70
C LEU A 156 3.15 37.04 -4.65
N ARG A 157 2.59 35.85 -4.89
CA ARG A 157 2.79 34.68 -4.03
C ARG A 157 4.27 34.24 -4.00
N LEU A 158 4.93 34.19 -5.16
CA LEU A 158 6.33 33.81 -5.25
C LEU A 158 7.23 34.84 -4.55
N ARG A 159 6.95 36.14 -4.74
CA ARG A 159 7.64 37.24 -4.04
C ARG A 159 7.55 37.07 -2.52
N PHE A 160 6.35 36.84 -2.00
CA PHE A 160 6.14 36.63 -0.57
C PHE A 160 6.89 35.39 -0.04
N LEU A 161 6.88 34.28 -0.79
CA LEU A 161 7.60 33.05 -0.39
C LEU A 161 9.12 33.28 -0.33
N VAL A 162 9.68 34.00 -1.30
CA VAL A 162 11.11 34.35 -1.33
C VAL A 162 11.47 35.26 -0.16
N MET A 163 10.68 36.32 0.08
CA MET A 163 10.89 37.21 1.23
C MET A 163 10.79 36.47 2.56
N ARG A 164 9.81 35.57 2.71
CA ARG A 164 9.67 34.73 3.92
C ARG A 164 10.86 33.80 4.11
N ARG A 165 11.35 33.14 3.05
CA ARG A 165 12.56 32.32 3.08
C ARG A 165 13.76 33.13 3.57
N ASP A 166 13.87 34.36 3.09
CA ASP A 166 14.97 35.28 3.43
C ASP A 166 14.71 36.02 4.76
N SER A 167 13.73 35.59 5.55
CA SER A 167 13.35 36.19 6.84
C SER A 167 13.01 37.68 6.77
N PHE A 168 12.54 38.15 5.62
CA PHE A 168 12.28 39.56 5.31
C PHE A 168 13.52 40.44 5.57
N LYS A 169 14.71 39.92 5.25
CA LYS A 169 15.99 40.63 5.34
C LYS A 169 16.69 40.61 3.98
N CYS A 170 17.46 41.66 3.70
CA CYS A 170 18.36 41.68 2.56
C CYS A 170 19.42 40.57 2.70
N ARG A 171 19.60 39.74 1.67
CA ARG A 171 20.59 38.66 1.66
C ARG A 171 22.05 39.15 1.63
N HIS A 172 22.30 40.38 1.19
CA HIS A 172 23.65 40.95 1.14
C HIS A 172 24.04 41.69 2.42
N CYS A 173 23.20 42.60 2.89
CA CYS A 173 23.55 43.47 4.01
C CYS A 173 22.83 43.12 5.32
N GLY A 174 21.92 42.15 5.32
CA GLY A 174 21.17 41.72 6.50
C GLY A 174 20.11 42.70 7.03
N LYS A 175 20.02 43.91 6.46
CA LYS A 175 19.03 44.93 6.87
C LYS A 175 17.61 44.48 6.60
N SER A 176 16.69 44.88 7.48
CA SER A 176 15.26 44.62 7.36
C SER A 176 14.44 45.89 7.55
N PRO A 177 13.25 46.00 6.93
CA PRO A 177 12.34 47.12 7.18
C PRO A 177 11.93 47.26 8.64
N ALA A 178 11.98 46.16 9.42
CA ALA A 178 11.69 46.17 10.85
C ALA A 178 12.76 46.88 11.69
N MET A 179 14.02 46.93 11.21
CA MET A 179 15.15 47.52 11.94
C MET A 179 15.59 48.87 11.35
N HIS A 180 15.19 49.18 10.12
CA HIS A 180 15.57 50.41 9.42
C HIS A 180 14.35 51.02 8.73
N LEU A 181 13.90 52.15 9.28
CA LEU A 181 12.76 52.89 8.75
C LEU A 181 13.03 53.37 7.31
N GLY A 182 12.04 53.21 6.43
CA GLY A 182 12.14 53.64 5.02
C GLY A 182 12.95 52.70 4.12
N LEU A 183 13.36 51.53 4.60
CA LEU A 183 14.05 50.53 3.79
C LEU A 183 13.04 49.67 3.02
N GLU A 184 13.10 49.71 1.69
CA GLU A 184 12.31 48.85 0.81
C GLU A 184 13.09 47.60 0.39
N LEU A 185 12.39 46.46 0.34
CA LEU A 185 12.92 45.19 -0.12
C LEU A 185 12.33 44.83 -1.49
N HIS A 186 13.20 44.42 -2.40
CA HIS A 186 12.85 43.93 -3.72
C HIS A 186 13.26 42.46 -3.86
N VAL A 187 12.57 41.76 -4.75
CA VAL A 187 12.92 40.38 -5.13
C VAL A 187 13.58 40.45 -6.49
N ASP A 188 14.83 39.99 -6.55
CA ASP A 188 15.68 40.06 -7.73
C ASP A 188 16.24 38.68 -8.07
N HIS A 189 16.62 38.47 -9.34
CA HIS A 189 17.21 37.21 -9.78
C HIS A 189 18.71 37.14 -9.44
N VAL A 190 19.17 35.99 -8.93
CA VAL A 190 20.59 35.74 -8.68
C VAL A 190 21.36 35.73 -10.00
N ILE A 191 20.89 34.95 -10.97
CA ILE A 191 21.29 35.01 -12.38
C ILE A 191 20.25 35.86 -13.11
N ALA A 192 20.68 36.93 -13.78
CA ALA A 192 19.77 37.85 -14.45
C ALA A 192 18.84 37.11 -15.44
N TRP A 193 17.57 37.51 -15.51
CA TRP A 193 16.60 36.92 -16.44
C TRP A 193 17.04 37.08 -17.91
N SER A 194 17.68 38.21 -18.25
CA SER A 194 18.29 38.47 -19.56
C SER A 194 19.39 37.47 -19.94
N LYS A 195 20.11 36.94 -18.95
CA LYS A 195 21.19 35.96 -19.12
C LYS A 195 20.73 34.50 -18.95
N GLY A 196 19.42 34.27 -18.98
CA GLY A 196 18.83 32.94 -18.91
C GLY A 196 18.39 32.50 -17.52
N GLY A 197 18.45 33.38 -16.52
CA GLY A 197 17.94 33.10 -15.18
C GLY A 197 16.45 32.78 -15.16
N VAL A 198 16.09 31.65 -14.54
CA VAL A 198 14.69 31.24 -14.40
C VAL A 198 14.00 31.99 -13.27
N THR A 199 12.71 32.34 -13.44
CA THR A 199 11.89 32.92 -12.36
C THR A 199 11.37 31.82 -11.43
N ALA A 200 12.28 31.25 -10.65
CA ALA A 200 11.99 30.21 -9.67
C ALA A 200 12.56 30.61 -8.30
N ALA A 201 11.97 30.12 -7.21
CA ALA A 201 12.42 30.47 -5.86
C ALA A 201 13.93 30.24 -5.64
N ALA A 202 14.53 29.23 -6.29
CA ALA A 202 15.97 28.95 -6.20
C ALA A 202 16.87 30.04 -6.81
N ASN A 203 16.40 30.73 -7.86
CA ASN A 203 17.15 31.79 -8.55
C ASN A 203 16.66 33.20 -8.16
N LEU A 204 15.78 33.32 -7.17
CA LEU A 204 15.31 34.61 -6.65
C LEU A 204 15.87 34.85 -5.25
N GLN A 205 16.14 36.11 -4.93
CA GLN A 205 16.65 36.56 -3.63
C GLN A 205 16.06 37.91 -3.24
N THR A 206 16.02 38.17 -1.94
CA THR A 206 15.55 39.44 -1.37
C THR A 206 16.70 40.41 -1.17
N LEU A 207 16.64 41.57 -1.80
CA LEU A 207 17.63 42.65 -1.70
C LEU A 207 16.98 43.95 -1.23
N CYS A 208 17.70 44.79 -0.48
CA CYS A 208 17.25 46.16 -0.23
C CYS A 208 17.50 47.04 -1.47
N SER A 209 16.80 48.17 -1.58
CA SER A 209 16.96 49.15 -2.68
C SER A 209 18.43 49.44 -3.02
N ASN A 210 19.27 49.71 -2.02
CA ASN A 210 20.70 50.00 -2.21
C ASN A 210 21.49 48.79 -2.78
N CYS A 211 21.26 47.59 -2.24
CA CYS A 211 21.95 46.38 -2.72
C CYS A 211 21.45 45.96 -4.10
N ASN A 212 20.16 46.18 -4.39
CA ASN A 212 19.54 45.91 -5.68
C ASN A 212 20.11 46.83 -6.77
N LEU A 213 20.19 48.13 -6.48
CA LEU A 213 20.84 49.11 -7.37
C LEU A 213 22.32 48.80 -7.58
N GLY A 214 23.03 48.45 -6.50
CA GLY A 214 24.45 48.09 -6.55
C GLY A 214 24.74 46.82 -7.36
N LYS A 215 23.80 45.86 -7.41
CA LYS A 215 23.94 44.65 -8.21
C LYS A 215 23.80 44.93 -9.71
N SER A 216 22.83 45.76 -10.11
CA SER A 216 22.55 46.03 -11.54
C SER A 216 22.53 44.71 -12.36
N ASP A 217 23.23 44.63 -13.50
CA ASP A 217 23.29 43.42 -14.35
C ASP A 217 24.48 42.49 -14.03
N LEU A 218 25.19 42.71 -12.91
CA LEU A 218 26.31 41.87 -12.50
C LEU A 218 25.79 40.55 -11.91
N ASP A 219 26.16 39.43 -12.54
CA ASP A 219 25.84 38.11 -12.00
C ASP A 219 26.79 37.79 -10.85
N GLN A 220 26.27 37.12 -9.84
CA GLN A 220 27.07 36.71 -8.68
C GLN A 220 28.00 35.53 -8.97
N HIS A 221 28.08 35.07 -10.22
CA HIS A 221 28.91 33.95 -10.66
C HIS A 221 30.28 34.36 -11.24
N ASP A 222 30.53 35.66 -11.44
CA ASP A 222 31.79 36.17 -12.01
C ASP A 222 32.79 36.68 -10.94
N ALA A 223 32.57 36.37 -9.67
CA ALA A 223 33.57 36.57 -8.62
C ALA A 223 34.22 35.21 -8.31
N GLY A 224 35.44 35.02 -8.85
CA GLY A 224 36.33 33.91 -8.49
C GLY A 224 36.79 33.93 -7.05
#